data_AF-A0A9E5UNZ8-F1
#
_entry.id   AF-A0A9E5UNZ8-F1
#
_cell.length_a   1.000
_cell.length_b   1.000
_cell.length_c   1.000
_cell.angle_alpha   90.00
_cell.angle_beta   90.00
_cell.angle_gamma   90.00
#
_symmetry.space_group_name_H-M   'P 1'
#
loop_
_entity.id
_entity.type
_entity.pdbx_description
1 polymer ?
#
loop_
_entity_poly.entity_id
_entity_poly.type
_entity_poly.pdbx_seq_one_letter_code
_entity_poly.pdbx_strand_id
1 'polypeptide(L)'
;MANLREKFNQFKEKLGDIVADLSTIEVATFTGNLEISGQKLLKANERGFNTKAVFEEIKSQVDGQATLKFKLVAYTHIDFDSDSVNFVKEDLNNEEKALIEAHRVMVEAAQNARRSVLNIVKEVLD
;
A
#
# COMPACT_ATOMS: atom_id res chain seq x y z
N MET A 1 -20.42 -34.50 -5.91
CA MET A 1 -21.06 -33.18 -5.65
C MET A 1 -20.67 -32.55 -4.31
N ALA A 2 -20.35 -33.32 -3.25
CA ALA A 2 -19.90 -32.77 -1.95
C ALA A 2 -18.66 -31.83 -2.07
N ASN A 3 -17.68 -32.23 -2.89
CA ASN A 3 -16.41 -31.52 -3.10
C ASN A 3 -16.56 -30.15 -3.80
N LEU A 4 -17.66 -29.89 -4.52
CA LEU A 4 -17.89 -28.60 -5.19
C LEU A 4 -18.49 -27.57 -4.22
N ARG A 5 -19.42 -28.02 -3.36
CA ARG A 5 -20.03 -27.17 -2.31
C ARG A 5 -19.01 -26.79 -1.25
N GLU A 6 -18.13 -27.73 -0.88
CA GLU A 6 -17.07 -27.50 0.10
C GLU A 6 -16.04 -26.47 -0.41
N LYS A 7 -15.61 -26.60 -1.67
CA LYS A 7 -14.75 -25.59 -2.33
C LYS A 7 -15.42 -24.22 -2.47
N PHE A 8 -16.72 -24.18 -2.72
CA PHE A 8 -17.48 -22.94 -2.80
C PHE A 8 -17.61 -22.25 -1.43
N ASN A 9 -17.81 -23.02 -0.36
CA ASN A 9 -17.82 -22.48 1.01
C ASN A 9 -16.44 -21.94 1.41
N GLN A 10 -15.36 -22.67 1.12
CA GLN A 10 -13.99 -22.19 1.35
C GLN A 10 -13.68 -20.92 0.55
N PHE A 11 -14.22 -20.81 -0.66
CA PHE A 11 -14.07 -19.60 -1.46
C PHE A 11 -14.84 -18.42 -0.86
N LYS A 12 -16.05 -18.63 -0.34
CA LYS A 12 -16.81 -17.61 0.39
C LYS A 12 -16.11 -17.14 1.66
N GLU A 13 -15.53 -18.05 2.45
CA GLU A 13 -14.74 -17.70 3.64
C GLU A 13 -13.55 -16.81 3.27
N LYS A 14 -12.77 -17.21 2.25
CA LYS A 14 -11.65 -16.40 1.75
C LYS A 14 -12.07 -15.03 1.22
N LEU A 15 -13.25 -14.93 0.60
CA LEU A 15 -13.80 -13.63 0.19
C LEU A 15 -14.19 -12.77 1.39
N GLY A 16 -14.73 -13.38 2.45
CA GLY A 16 -14.99 -12.69 3.72
C GLY A 16 -13.72 -12.12 4.34
N ASP A 17 -12.63 -12.90 4.36
CA ASP A 17 -11.33 -12.46 4.84
C ASP A 17 -10.77 -11.30 3.99
N ILE A 18 -10.90 -11.37 2.66
CA ILE A 18 -10.50 -10.29 1.75
C ILE A 18 -11.30 -9.00 2.02
N VAL A 19 -12.60 -9.10 2.30
CA VAL A 19 -13.43 -7.93 2.65
C VAL A 19 -13.01 -7.34 4.00
N ALA A 20 -12.68 -8.19 4.97
CA ALA A 20 -12.16 -7.75 6.27
C ALA A 20 -10.79 -7.07 6.15
N ASP A 21 -9.89 -7.60 5.34
CA ASP A 21 -8.57 -6.99 5.10
C ASP A 21 -8.66 -5.68 4.31
N LEU A 22 -9.61 -5.57 3.38
CA LEU A 22 -9.88 -4.33 2.64
C LEU A 22 -10.74 -3.33 3.41
N SER A 23 -11.14 -3.66 4.64
CA SER A 23 -11.99 -2.80 5.46
C SER A 23 -11.32 -1.46 5.77
N THR A 24 -9.99 -1.47 5.87
CA THR A 24 -9.18 -0.29 6.18
C THR A 24 -8.33 0.11 4.98
N ILE A 25 -8.26 1.42 4.71
CA ILE A 25 -7.31 2.01 3.76
C ILE A 25 -6.29 2.83 4.55
N GLU A 26 -5.01 2.52 4.38
CA GLU A 26 -3.90 3.30 4.90
C GLU A 26 -3.04 3.80 3.75
N VAL A 27 -2.84 5.12 3.70
CA VAL A 27 -1.90 5.76 2.77
C VAL A 27 -0.96 6.62 3.60
N ALA A 28 0.33 6.39 3.46
CA ALA A 28 1.36 7.16 4.12
C ALA A 28 2.37 7.68 3.10
N THR A 29 2.57 8.99 3.06
CA THR A 29 3.54 9.64 2.18
C THR A 29 4.68 10.22 3.00
N PHE A 30 5.88 9.79 2.66
CA PHE A 30 7.11 10.20 3.31
C PHE A 30 8.01 10.98 2.35
N THR A 31 8.83 11.86 2.90
CA THR A 31 9.94 12.51 2.19
C THR A 31 11.25 12.24 2.94
N GLY A 32 12.35 12.14 2.21
CA GLY A 32 13.67 11.90 2.79
C GLY A 32 14.66 11.40 1.74
N ASN A 33 15.87 11.14 2.19
CA ASN A 33 16.94 10.63 1.32
C ASN A 33 16.99 9.11 1.42
N LEU A 34 16.83 8.44 0.28
CA LEU A 34 17.04 7.01 0.14
C LEU A 34 18.35 6.80 -0.62
N GLU A 35 19.39 6.39 0.10
CA GLU A 35 20.68 6.01 -0.50
C GLU A 35 20.74 4.49 -0.64
N ILE A 36 20.75 4.02 -1.88
CA ILE A 36 20.94 2.61 -2.19
C ILE A 36 22.23 2.45 -2.99
N SER A 37 23.14 1.61 -2.50
CA SER A 37 24.33 1.25 -3.27
C SER A 37 23.92 0.52 -4.55
N GLY A 38 24.28 1.07 -5.71
CA GLY A 38 23.94 0.50 -7.02
C GLY A 38 24.42 -0.94 -7.22
N GLN A 39 25.43 -1.38 -6.47
CA GLN A 39 25.92 -2.76 -6.46
C GLN A 39 24.86 -3.76 -5.97
N LYS A 40 23.92 -3.32 -5.12
CA LYS A 40 22.80 -4.14 -4.61
C LYS A 40 21.60 -4.18 -5.57
N LEU A 41 21.49 -3.20 -6.46
CA LEU A 41 20.38 -3.08 -7.42
C LEU A 41 20.64 -3.82 -8.73
N LEU A 42 21.89 -4.18 -8.97
CA LEU A 42 22.31 -5.00 -10.10
C LEU A 42 22.31 -6.46 -9.68
N LYS A 43 21.55 -7.31 -10.39
CA LYS A 43 21.78 -8.75 -10.30
C LYS A 43 23.18 -9.03 -10.83
N ALA A 44 23.99 -9.74 -10.05
CA ALA A 44 25.21 -10.34 -10.56
C ALA A 44 24.83 -11.21 -11.78
N ASN A 45 25.20 -10.74 -12.98
CA ASN A 45 25.07 -11.40 -14.29
C ASN A 45 23.82 -11.16 -15.16
N GLU A 46 22.91 -10.23 -14.83
CA GLU A 46 21.81 -9.87 -15.74
C GLU A 46 21.74 -8.34 -15.95
N ARG A 47 21.71 -7.91 -17.22
CA ARG A 47 21.43 -6.50 -17.60
C ARG A 47 19.96 -6.18 -17.30
N GLY A 48 19.63 -5.98 -16.03
CA GLY A 48 18.26 -5.69 -15.60
C GLY A 48 18.25 -5.01 -14.23
N PHE A 49 17.50 -3.91 -14.14
CA PHE A 49 17.28 -3.22 -12.87
C PHE A 49 16.33 -4.05 -12.00
N ASN A 50 16.80 -4.49 -10.83
CA ASN A 50 15.97 -5.29 -9.94
C ASN A 50 15.11 -4.37 -9.05
N THR A 51 13.90 -4.03 -9.50
CA THR A 51 12.95 -3.22 -8.72
C THR A 51 12.55 -3.87 -7.39
N LYS A 52 12.58 -5.21 -7.30
CA LYS A 52 12.33 -5.92 -6.03
C LYS A 52 13.46 -5.70 -5.03
N ALA A 53 14.72 -5.63 -5.49
CA ALA A 53 15.85 -5.34 -4.63
C ALA A 53 15.78 -3.93 -4.01
N VAL A 54 15.16 -2.96 -4.71
CA VAL A 54 14.87 -1.63 -4.13
C VAL A 54 13.94 -1.75 -2.93
N PHE A 55 12.83 -2.49 -3.09
CA PHE A 55 11.85 -2.66 -2.02
C PHE A 55 12.40 -3.45 -0.83
N GLU A 56 13.16 -4.52 -1.11
CA GLU A 56 13.82 -5.33 -0.08
C GLU A 56 14.88 -4.54 0.69
N GLU A 57 15.63 -3.66 0.02
CA GLU A 57 16.62 -2.80 0.68
C GLU A 57 15.95 -1.69 1.51
N ILE A 58 14.87 -1.07 1.01
CA ILE A 58 14.07 -0.14 1.81
C ILE A 58 13.58 -0.84 3.08
N LYS A 59 13.02 -2.04 2.94
CA LYS A 59 12.54 -2.83 4.08
C LYS A 59 13.67 -3.21 5.04
N SER A 60 14.83 -3.64 4.53
CA SER A 60 15.96 -4.02 5.40
C SER A 60 16.54 -2.82 6.15
N GLN A 61 16.53 -1.63 5.54
CA GLN A 61 16.98 -0.42 6.22
C GLN A 61 15.97 0.03 7.29
N VAL A 62 14.66 -0.17 7.07
CA VAL A 62 13.61 0.08 8.07
C VAL A 62 13.71 -0.92 9.23
N ASP A 63 13.84 -2.22 8.94
CA ASP A 63 13.92 -3.29 9.95
C ASP A 63 15.26 -3.29 10.71
N GLY A 64 16.34 -2.84 10.06
CA GLY A 64 17.72 -2.87 10.57
C GLY A 64 18.09 -1.74 11.53
N GLN A 65 17.14 -0.95 12.03
CA GLN A 65 17.39 0.26 12.85
C GLN A 65 18.29 1.30 12.16
N ALA A 66 18.46 1.25 10.83
CA ALA A 66 19.08 2.36 10.13
C ALA A 66 18.17 3.57 10.37
N THR A 67 18.74 4.66 10.86
CA THR A 67 18.02 5.89 11.15
C THR A 67 17.64 6.56 9.83
N LEU A 68 16.76 5.92 9.06
CA LEU A 68 16.11 6.49 7.90
C LEU A 68 15.28 7.65 8.42
N LYS A 69 15.79 8.87 8.24
CA LYS A 69 15.11 10.11 8.58
C LYS A 69 14.06 10.42 7.52
N PHE A 70 13.09 9.53 7.36
CA PHE A 70 11.89 9.82 6.61
C PHE A 70 11.01 10.73 7.45
N LYS A 71 10.59 11.84 6.86
CA LYS A 71 9.62 12.77 7.44
C LYS A 71 8.27 12.43 6.84
N LEU A 72 7.29 12.18 7.70
CA LEU A 72 5.91 12.04 7.28
C LEU A 72 5.42 13.38 6.72
N VAL A 73 4.89 13.37 5.51
CA VAL A 73 4.34 14.56 4.84
C VAL A 73 2.81 14.53 4.89
N ALA A 74 2.23 13.36 4.62
CA ALA A 74 0.80 13.13 4.73
C ALA A 74 0.50 11.69 5.15
N TYR A 75 -0.57 11.52 5.91
CA TYR A 75 -1.11 10.24 6.31
C TYR A 75 -2.63 10.29 6.25
N THR A 76 -3.23 9.29 5.61
CA THR A 76 -4.66 9.10 5.56
C THR A 76 -4.97 7.68 6.00
N HIS A 77 -5.81 7.58 7.02
CA HIS A 77 -6.45 6.35 7.47
C HIS A 77 -7.94 6.45 7.22
N ILE A 78 -8.54 5.43 6.63
CA ILE A 78 -9.97 5.37 6.38
C ILE A 78 -10.48 4.01 6.82
N ASP A 79 -11.34 4.02 7.84
CA ASP A 79 -12.02 2.83 8.31
C ASP A 79 -13.16 2.43 7.37
N PHE A 80 -13.71 1.25 7.62
CA PHE A 80 -14.75 0.69 6.75
C PHE A 80 -16.03 1.52 6.74
N ASP A 81 -16.43 2.02 7.92
CA ASP A 81 -17.56 2.91 8.14
C ASP A 81 -17.35 4.34 7.59
N SER A 82 -16.19 4.57 6.96
CA SER A 82 -15.76 5.84 6.37
C SER A 82 -15.35 6.89 7.38
N ASP A 83 -15.14 6.52 8.64
CA ASP A 83 -14.39 7.37 9.55
C ASP A 83 -12.96 7.53 9.01
N SER A 84 -12.49 8.78 8.94
CA SER A 84 -11.20 9.08 8.35
C SER A 84 -10.38 10.03 9.19
N VAL A 85 -9.09 9.72 9.27
CA VAL A 85 -8.09 10.55 9.94
C VAL A 85 -7.07 10.97 8.90
N ASN A 86 -6.90 12.28 8.76
CA ASN A 86 -5.96 12.87 7.81
C ASN A 86 -4.98 13.76 8.57
N PHE A 87 -3.69 13.44 8.47
CA PHE A 87 -2.61 14.27 8.98
C PHE A 87 -1.81 14.82 7.81
N VAL A 88 -1.53 16.11 7.84
CA VAL A 88 -0.67 16.80 6.89
C VAL A 88 0.31 17.64 7.69
N LYS A 89 1.57 17.65 7.27
CA LYS A 89 2.60 18.51 7.87
C LYS A 89 2.21 19.99 7.70
N GLU A 90 2.34 20.79 8.75
CA GLU A 90 1.95 22.21 8.75
C GLU A 90 2.85 23.06 7.82
N ASP A 91 4.16 22.88 7.90
CA ASP A 91 5.15 23.67 7.15
C ASP A 91 5.59 22.96 5.86
N LEU A 92 4.73 22.96 4.84
CA LEU A 92 5.02 22.36 3.54
C LEU A 92 5.87 23.28 2.65
N ASN A 93 7.01 22.77 2.18
CA ASN A 93 7.76 23.40 1.09
C ASN A 93 7.11 23.11 -0.29
N ASN A 94 7.63 23.71 -1.36
CA ASN A 94 7.05 23.58 -2.70
C ASN A 94 7.08 22.14 -3.25
N GLU A 95 8.10 21.35 -2.91
CA GLU A 95 8.21 19.95 -3.33
C GLU A 95 7.23 19.07 -2.54
N GLU A 96 7.10 19.33 -1.24
CA GLU A 96 6.15 18.62 -0.36
C GLU A 96 4.69 18.88 -0.78
N LYS A 97 4.36 20.07 -1.30
CA LYS A 97 3.02 20.34 -1.88
C LYS A 97 2.69 19.44 -3.07
N ALA A 98 3.66 19.14 -3.92
CA ALA A 98 3.47 18.18 -5.00
C ALA A 98 3.26 16.75 -4.46
N LEU A 99 3.93 16.39 -3.36
CA LEU A 99 3.72 15.11 -2.67
C LEU A 99 2.32 15.00 -2.04
N ILE A 100 1.73 16.10 -1.57
CA ILE A 100 0.34 16.12 -1.10
C ILE A 100 -0.64 15.81 -2.23
N GLU A 101 -0.44 16.39 -3.41
CA GLU A 101 -1.33 16.10 -4.54
C GLU A 101 -1.18 14.63 -4.98
N ALA A 102 0.05 14.11 -5.03
CA ALA A 102 0.29 12.70 -5.27
C ALA A 102 -0.38 11.82 -4.20
N HIS A 103 -0.32 12.21 -2.92
CA HIS A 103 -1.00 11.51 -1.83
C HIS A 103 -2.51 11.46 -2.04
N ARG A 104 -3.13 12.59 -2.42
CA ARG A 104 -4.57 12.67 -2.71
C ARG A 104 -4.97 11.71 -3.83
N VAL A 105 -4.19 11.66 -4.91
CA VAL A 105 -4.39 10.73 -6.03
C VAL A 105 -4.26 9.27 -5.56
N MET A 106 -3.30 8.98 -4.68
CA MET A 106 -3.14 7.63 -4.11
C MET A 106 -4.31 7.23 -3.21
N VAL A 107 -4.83 8.13 -2.38
CA VAL A 107 -6.03 7.89 -1.56
C VAL A 107 -7.23 7.59 -2.45
N GLU A 108 -7.45 8.39 -3.50
CA GLU A 108 -8.54 8.16 -4.45
C GLU A 108 -8.39 6.82 -5.19
N ALA A 109 -7.18 6.50 -5.65
CA ALA A 109 -6.89 5.22 -6.29
C ALA A 109 -7.15 4.03 -5.35
N ALA A 110 -6.74 4.14 -4.07
CA ALA A 110 -6.98 3.11 -3.06
C ALA A 110 -8.49 2.92 -2.78
N GLN A 111 -9.25 4.01 -2.67
CA GLN A 111 -10.71 3.95 -2.52
C GLN A 111 -11.38 3.30 -3.73
N ASN A 112 -10.94 3.63 -4.95
CA ASN A 112 -11.47 3.05 -6.17
C ASN A 112 -11.13 1.55 -6.29
N ALA A 113 -9.92 1.16 -5.90
CA ALA A 113 -9.51 -0.25 -5.82
C ALA A 113 -10.39 -1.02 -4.81
N ARG A 114 -10.60 -0.47 -3.60
CA ARG A 114 -11.50 -1.05 -2.58
C ARG A 114 -12.90 -1.26 -3.14
N ARG A 115 -13.50 -0.22 -3.75
CA ARG A 115 -14.84 -0.29 -4.35
C ARG A 115 -14.92 -1.37 -5.43
N SER A 116 -13.89 -1.48 -6.26
CA SER A 116 -13.85 -2.48 -7.33
C SER A 116 -13.84 -3.91 -6.78
N VAL A 117 -13.05 -4.17 -5.73
CA VAL A 117 -13.03 -5.50 -5.09
C VAL A 117 -14.36 -5.79 -4.39
N LEU A 118 -14.94 -4.83 -3.68
CA LEU A 118 -16.25 -5.00 -3.05
C LEU A 118 -17.35 -5.31 -4.08
N ASN A 119 -17.29 -4.69 -5.26
CA ASN A 119 -18.22 -5.00 -6.35
C ASN A 119 -18.05 -6.43 -6.87
N ILE A 120 -16.80 -6.89 -7.06
CA ILE A 120 -16.53 -8.29 -7.46
C ILE A 120 -17.07 -9.26 -6.41
N VAL A 121 -16.84 -8.98 -5.12
CA VAL A 121 -17.34 -9.84 -4.04
C VAL A 121 -18.86 -9.87 -4.04
N LYS A 122 -19.51 -8.72 -4.22
CA LYS A 122 -20.97 -8.64 -4.33
C LYS A 122 -21.50 -9.50 -5.49
N GLU A 123 -20.94 -9.35 -6.69
CA GLU A 123 -21.34 -10.13 -7.88
C GLU A 123 -21.17 -11.65 -7.72
N VAL A 124 -20.23 -12.07 -6.86
CA VAL A 124 -19.94 -13.50 -6.62
C VAL A 124 -20.83 -14.09 -5.51
N LEU A 125 -21.32 -13.24 -4.60
CA LEU A 125 -22.15 -13.65 -3.47
C LEU A 125 -23.66 -13.55 -3.75
N ASP A 126 -24.07 -12.63 -4.63
CA ASP A 126 -25.43 -12.51 -5.19
C ASP A 126 -25.73 -13.68 -6.17
#